data_AF-A0A3D1B555-F1
#
_entry.id   AF-A0A3D1B555-F1
#
_cell.length_a   1.000
_cell.length_b   1.000
_cell.length_c   1.000
_cell.angle_alpha   90.00
_cell.angle_beta   90.00
_cell.angle_gamma   90.00
#
_symmetry.space_group_name_H-M   'P 1'
#
loop_
_entity.id
_entity.type
_entity.pdbx_description
1 polymer ?
#
loop_
_entity_poly.entity_id
_entity_poly.type
_entity_poly.pdbx_seq_one_letter_code
_entity_poly.pdbx_strand_id
1 'polypeptide(L)' 'FAKLKAGMPRAEVEKLLGKPGECAGALGMSSCTWGQKNRFISIQFAGDKVMMFSGQGLK' A
#
# COMPACT_ATOMS: atom_id res chain seq x y z
N PHE A 1 2.98 2.93 -10.71
CA PHE A 1 2.56 3.41 -9.38
C PHE A 1 1.89 4.79 -9.40
N ALA A 2 2.01 5.59 -10.46
CA ALA A 2 1.38 6.90 -10.65
C ALA A 2 -0.17 6.95 -10.59
N LYS A 3 -0.85 5.83 -10.29
CA LYS A 3 -2.30 5.76 -10.13
C LYS A 3 -2.74 5.75 -8.66
N LEU A 4 -1.84 5.51 -7.71
CA LEU A 4 -2.16 5.52 -6.28
C LEU A 4 -2.34 6.95 -5.77
N LYS A 5 -3.33 7.13 -4.90
CA LYS A 5 -3.68 8.43 -4.33
C LYS A 5 -4.14 8.26 -2.89
N ALA A 6 -3.93 9.29 -2.08
CA ALA A 6 -4.54 9.37 -0.75
C ALA A 6 -6.09 9.26 -0.87
N GLY A 7 -6.70 8.61 0.11
CA GLY A 7 -8.14 8.33 0.15
C GLY A 7 -8.59 7.10 -0.66
N MET A 8 -7.72 6.52 -1.50
CA MET A 8 -8.07 5.36 -2.32
C MET A 8 -8.45 4.16 -1.43
N PRO A 9 -9.53 3.42 -1.74
CA PRO A 9 -9.91 2.24 -0.99
C PRO A 9 -8.87 1.11 -1.13
N ARG A 10 -8.61 0.39 -0.04
CA ARG A 10 -7.72 -0.78 -0.01
C ARG A 10 -8.08 -1.81 -1.08
N ALA A 11 -9.36 -2.09 -1.27
CA ALA A 11 -9.82 -3.01 -2.31
C ALA A 11 -9.44 -2.55 -3.74
N GLU A 12 -9.40 -1.24 -3.99
CA GLU A 12 -8.96 -0.70 -5.28
C GLU A 12 -7.44 -0.81 -5.43
N VAL A 13 -6.69 -0.52 -4.37
CA VAL A 13 -5.24 -0.73 -4.33
C VAL A 13 -4.89 -2.20 -4.63
N GLU A 14 -5.58 -3.14 -3.99
CA GLU A 14 -5.36 -4.57 -4.20
C GLU A 14 -5.76 -5.04 -5.61
N LYS A 15 -6.73 -4.38 -6.26
CA LYS A 15 -7.02 -4.60 -7.68
C LYS A 15 -5.89 -4.09 -8.59
N LEU A 16 -5.24 -2.98 -8.22
CA LEU A 16 -4.16 -2.38 -9.01
C LEU A 16 -2.81 -3.09 -8.83
N LEU A 17 -2.51 -3.53 -7.61
CA LEU A 17 -1.19 -4.05 -7.22
C LEU A 17 -1.19 -5.56 -6.96
N GLY A 18 -2.37 -6.19 -6.90
CA GLY A 18 -2.54 -7.54 -6.37
C GLY A 18 -2.56 -7.55 -4.84
N LYS A 19 -2.46 -8.73 -4.25
CA LYS A 19 -2.40 -8.86 -2.78
C LYS A 19 -1.05 -8.38 -2.24
N PRO A 20 -1.02 -7.74 -1.06
CA PRO A 20 0.22 -7.38 -0.40
C PRO A 20 1.00 -8.65 -0.01
N GLY A 21 2.32 -8.53 0.04
CA GLY A 21 3.19 -9.60 0.55
C GLY A 21 3.15 -9.64 2.08
N GLU A 22 3.28 -8.48 2.70
CA GLU A 22 3.28 -8.34 4.16
C GLU A 22 2.32 -7.22 4.56
N CYS A 23 1.51 -7.45 5.59
CA CYS A 23 0.70 -6.42 6.23
C CYS A 23 0.89 -6.51 7.74
N ALA A 24 1.16 -5.36 8.37
CA ALA A 24 1.28 -5.23 9.81
C ALA A 24 0.46 -4.02 10.28
N GLY A 25 -0.05 -4.06 11.52
CA GLY A 25 -0.77 -2.92 12.08
C GLY A 25 -1.70 -3.29 13.22
N ALA A 26 -2.41 -2.27 13.68
CA ALA A 26 -3.41 -2.35 14.74
C ALA A 26 -4.81 -2.02 14.17
N LEU A 27 -5.85 -2.23 14.96
CA LEU A 27 -7.22 -1.85 14.58
C LEU A 27 -7.27 -0.36 14.21
N GLY A 28 -7.68 -0.07 12.96
CA GLY A 28 -7.79 1.28 12.43
C GLY A 28 -6.57 1.83 11.70
N MET A 29 -5.39 1.22 11.82
CA MET A 29 -4.19 1.58 11.04
C MET A 29 -3.39 0.35 10.62
N SER A 30 -3.18 0.20 9.31
CA SER A 30 -2.36 -0.91 8.78
C SER A 30 -1.38 -0.42 7.74
N SER A 31 -0.16 -0.95 7.77
CA SER A 31 0.84 -0.77 6.72
C SER A 31 0.99 -2.07 5.95
N CYS A 32 0.90 -1.99 4.63
CA CYS A 32 1.06 -3.14 3.75
C CYS A 32 2.14 -2.87 2.72
N THR A 33 2.95 -3.89 2.44
CA THR A 33 4.08 -3.82 1.51
C THR A 33 3.84 -4.74 0.32
N TRP A 34 4.07 -4.21 -0.88
CA TRP A 34 4.11 -4.96 -2.13
C TRP A 34 5.53 -4.92 -2.70
N GLY A 35 6.04 -6.07 -3.10
CA GLY A 35 7.40 -6.23 -3.63
C GLY A 35 8.42 -6.71 -2.60
N GLN A 36 9.70 -6.65 -2.96
CA GLN A 36 10.81 -7.17 -2.14
C GLN A 36 12.07 -6.32 -2.29
N LYS A 37 12.92 -6.32 -1.25
CA LYS A 37 14.29 -5.77 -1.21
C LYS A 37 14.44 -4.40 -1.90
N ASN A 38 14.78 -4.41 -3.19
CA ASN A 38 15.17 -3.21 -3.94
C ASN A 38 14.04 -2.62 -4.79
N ARG A 39 12.86 -3.27 -4.83
CA ARG A 39 11.68 -2.77 -5.54
C ARG A 39 10.43 -3.05 -4.73
N PHE A 40 9.94 -2.03 -4.04
CA PHE A 40 8.76 -2.16 -3.19
C PHE A 40 7.97 -0.86 -3.13
N ILE A 41 6.70 -1.00 -2.72
CA ILE A 41 5.88 0.08 -2.20
C ILE A 41 5.33 -0.33 -0.84
N SER A 42 5.36 0.58 0.12
CA SER A 42 4.69 0.46 1.39
C SER A 42 3.55 1.48 1.44
N ILE A 43 2.36 1.03 1.76
CA ILE A 43 1.13 1.83 1.80
C ILE A 43 0.56 1.74 3.20
N GLN A 44 0.33 2.90 3.80
CA GLN A 44 -0.32 3.02 5.10
C GLN A 44 -1.78 3.36 4.90
N PHE A 45 -2.63 2.59 5.55
CA PHE A 45 -4.07 2.73 5.54
C PHE A 45 -4.57 3.19 6.91
N ALA A 46 -5.53 4.10 6.90
CA ALA A 46 -6.36 4.42 8.06
C ALA A 46 -7.78 3.93 7.78
N GLY A 47 -8.26 2.97 8.59
CA GLY A 47 -9.35 2.08 8.19
C GLY A 47 -9.01 1.40 6.86
N ASP A 48 -9.90 1.51 5.88
CA ASP A 48 -9.72 0.93 4.55
C ASP A 48 -9.27 1.93 3.48
N LYS A 49 -8.73 3.10 3.86
CA LYS A 49 -8.32 4.14 2.90
C LYS A 49 -6.83 4.46 3.00
N VAL A 50 -6.20 4.68 1.85
CA VAL A 50 -4.80 5.11 1.77
C VAL A 50 -4.62 6.44 2.50
N MET A 51 -3.74 6.47 3.50
CA MET A 51 -3.28 7.71 4.13
C MET A 51 -2.04 8.23 3.40
N MET A 52 -1.01 7.39 3.29
CA MET A 52 0.24 7.71 2.61
C MET A 52 0.86 6.47 1.99
N PHE A 53 1.81 6.68 1.07
CA PHE A 53 2.59 5.60 0.48
C PHE A 53 4.00 6.08 0.14
N SER A 54 4.96 5.17 0.22
CA SER A 54 6.36 5.40 -0.15
C SER A 54 6.93 4.15 -0.81
N GLY A 55 7.93 4.30 -1.65
CA GLY A 55 8.53 3.15 -2.33
C GLY A 55 9.87 3.46 -2.94
N GLN A 56 10.64 2.41 -3.20
CA GLN A 56 11.97 2.47 -3.79
C GLN A 56 12.03 1.58 -5.03
N GLY A 57 12.83 1.99 -6.02
CA GLY A 57 13.04 1.22 -7.26
C GLY A 57 11.82 1.19 -8.19
N LEU A 58 10.87 2.11 -7.99
CA LEU A 58 9.68 2.26 -8.82
C LEU A 58 9.97 3.31 -9.90
N LYS A 59 10.28 2.87 -11.13
CA LYS A 59 10.22 3.72 -12.32
C LYS A 59 8.77 3.87 -12.78
#